data_AF-A0A1I5WTB7-F1
#
_entry.id   AF-A0A1I5WTB7-F1
#
_cell.length_a   1.000
_cell.length_b   1.000
_cell.length_c   1.000
_cell.angle_alpha   90.00
_cell.angle_beta   90.00
_cell.angle_gamma   90.00
#
_symmetry.space_group_name_H-M   'P 1'
#
loop_
_entity.id
_entity.type
_entity.pdbx_description
1 polymer ?
#
loop_
_entity_poly.entity_id
_entity_poly.type
_entity_poly.pdbx_seq_one_letter_code
_entity_poly.pdbx_strand_id
1 'polypeptide(L)'
;MFERLDRYKAELAKARERKAEIDARVRALEKKCQEEEKTAVHDMMKAADITPEELQKLITYTRIKGNMPGDKSVGEIVNEEGITDETED
;
A
#
# COMPACT_ATOMS: atom_id res chain seq x y z
N MET A 1 48.41 -15.02 21.06
CA MET A 1 47.44 -15.56 22.05
C MET A 1 46.19 -14.69 22.08
N PHE A 2 45.19 -15.04 21.27
CA PHE A 2 43.73 -14.89 21.44
C PHE A 2 43.02 -15.30 20.12
N GLU A 3 43.66 -16.13 19.29
CA GLU A 3 43.29 -16.39 17.90
C GLU A 3 41.86 -16.92 17.72
N ARG A 4 41.34 -17.66 18.71
CA ARG A 4 39.94 -18.10 18.71
C ARG A 4 38.96 -16.94 18.91
N LEU A 5 39.29 -16.00 19.81
CA LEU A 5 38.49 -14.80 20.05
C LEU A 5 38.53 -13.87 18.83
N ASP A 6 39.69 -13.72 18.19
CA ASP A 6 39.81 -12.91 16.98
C ASP A 6 39.03 -13.51 15.80
N ARG A 7 39.04 -14.84 15.66
CA ARG A 7 38.17 -15.55 14.69
C ARG A 7 36.69 -15.31 14.96
N TYR A 8 36.23 -15.45 16.20
CA TYR A 8 34.82 -15.20 16.54
C TYR A 8 34.42 -13.74 16.31
N LYS A 9 35.29 -12.78 16.59
CA LYS A 9 35.04 -11.36 16.29
C LYS A 9 34.91 -11.12 14.78
N ALA A 10 35.76 -11.73 13.98
CA ALA A 10 35.70 -11.63 12.52
C ALA A 10 34.42 -12.25 11.94
N GLU A 11 34.03 -13.44 12.42
CA GLU A 11 32.78 -14.09 12.01
C GLU A 11 31.55 -13.26 12.41
N LEU A 12 31.55 -12.69 13.62
CA LEU A 12 30.48 -11.84 14.11
C LEU A 12 30.37 -10.52 13.31
N ALA A 13 31.49 -9.91 12.93
CA ALA A 13 31.50 -8.74 12.05
C ALA A 13 30.88 -9.07 10.67
N LYS A 14 31.28 -10.19 10.07
CA LYS A 14 30.73 -10.67 8.79
C LYS A 14 29.24 -11.01 8.88
N ALA A 15 28.80 -11.60 10.00
CA ALA A 15 27.39 -11.88 10.23
C ALA A 15 26.56 -10.60 10.35
N ARG A 16 27.10 -9.56 11.02
CA ARG A 16 26.45 -8.24 11.12
C ARG A 16 26.37 -7.52 9.78
N GLU A 17 27.42 -7.59 8.96
CA GLU A 17 27.42 -7.04 7.61
C GLU A 17 26.35 -7.70 6.73
N ARG A 18 26.31 -9.04 6.71
CA ARG A 18 25.26 -9.80 6.01
C ARG A 18 23.87 -9.45 6.50
N LYS A 19 23.69 -9.29 7.82
CA LYS A 19 22.42 -8.85 8.39
C LYS A 19 22.04 -7.47 7.84
N ALA A 20 22.96 -6.51 7.84
CA ALA A 20 22.71 -5.17 7.32
C ALA A 20 22.34 -5.17 5.82
N GLU A 21 23.00 -5.99 5.01
CA GLU A 21 22.68 -6.19 3.60
C GLU A 21 21.28 -6.77 3.40
N ILE A 22 20.93 -7.81 4.16
CA ILE A 22 19.61 -8.43 4.12
C ILE A 22 18.54 -7.42 4.56
N ASP A 23 18.77 -6.70 5.65
CA ASP A 23 17.84 -5.67 6.15
C ASP A 23 17.64 -4.56 5.10
N ALA A 24 18.70 -4.16 4.38
CA ALA A 24 18.58 -3.22 3.26
C ALA A 24 17.76 -3.79 2.10
N ARG A 25 17.97 -5.07 1.76
CA ARG A 25 17.20 -5.77 0.72
C ARG A 25 15.73 -5.90 1.09
N VAL A 26 15.42 -6.21 2.36
CA VAL A 26 14.04 -6.26 2.88
C VAL A 26 13.37 -4.91 2.69
N ARG A 27 13.98 -3.81 3.17
CA ARG A 27 13.44 -2.46 2.98
C ARG A 27 13.21 -2.09 1.51
N ALA A 28 14.13 -2.48 0.63
CA ALA A 28 13.98 -2.23 -0.80
C ALA A 28 12.82 -3.02 -1.42
N LEU A 29 12.61 -4.27 -1.00
CA LEU A 29 11.48 -5.09 -1.44
C LEU A 29 10.15 -4.57 -0.90
N GLU A 30 10.08 -4.19 0.38
CA GLU A 30 8.90 -3.57 0.98
C GLU A 30 8.49 -2.31 0.22
N LYS A 31 9.47 -1.44 -0.10
CA LYS A 31 9.22 -0.23 -0.89
C LYS A 31 8.67 -0.57 -2.28
N LYS A 32 9.25 -1.57 -2.97
CA LYS A 32 8.77 -2.01 -4.28
C LYS A 32 7.35 -2.57 -4.20
N CYS A 33 7.04 -3.41 -3.22
CA CYS A 33 5.69 -3.92 -3.05
C CYS A 33 4.68 -2.78 -2.86
N GLN A 34 4.99 -1.79 -2.02
CA GLN A 34 4.13 -0.63 -1.84
C GLN A 34 3.96 0.21 -3.11
N GLU A 35 5.01 0.36 -3.91
CA GLU A 35 4.95 1.06 -5.20
C GLU A 35 4.08 0.28 -6.20
N GLU A 36 4.29 -1.03 -6.33
CA GLU A 36 3.49 -1.91 -7.21
C GLU A 36 2.02 -1.96 -6.80
N GLU A 37 1.70 -1.99 -5.50
CA GLU A 37 0.31 -1.91 -5.01
C GLU A 37 -0.35 -0.59 -5.41
N LYS A 38 0.37 0.53 -5.28
CA LYS A 38 -0.13 1.85 -5.70
C LYS A 38 -0.31 1.92 -7.22
N THR A 39 0.64 1.41 -7.98
CA THR A 39 0.56 1.37 -9.44
C THR A 39 -0.58 0.47 -9.90
N ALA A 40 -0.79 -0.68 -9.27
CA ALA A 40 -1.90 -1.57 -9.58
C ALA A 40 -3.26 -0.89 -9.36
N VAL A 41 -3.43 -0.18 -8.24
CA VAL A 41 -4.66 0.61 -8.00
C VAL A 41 -4.83 1.70 -9.06
N HIS A 42 -3.76 2.44 -9.40
CA HIS A 42 -3.81 3.48 -10.42
C HIS A 42 -4.15 2.91 -11.81
N ASP A 43 -3.58 1.77 -12.19
CA ASP A 43 -3.84 1.11 -13.46
C ASP A 43 -5.26 0.56 -13.52
N MET A 44 -5.78 0.01 -12.41
CA MET A 44 -7.19 -0.38 -12.29
C MET A 44 -8.12 0.83 -12.45
N MET A 45 -7.77 1.97 -11.85
CA MET A 45 -8.55 3.21 -12.01
C MET A 45 -8.57 3.69 -13.45
N LYS A 46 -7.40 3.69 -14.12
CA LYS A 46 -7.30 4.06 -15.53
C LYS A 46 -8.06 3.08 -16.43
N ALA A 47 -8.02 1.78 -16.15
CA ALA A 47 -8.76 0.79 -16.91
C ALA A 47 -10.29 0.93 -16.75
N ALA A 48 -10.74 1.38 -15.58
CA ALA A 48 -12.14 1.65 -15.29
C ALA A 48 -12.59 3.06 -15.69
N ASP A 49 -11.69 3.89 -16.21
CA ASP A 49 -11.92 5.31 -16.54
C ASP A 49 -12.49 6.12 -15.36
N ILE A 50 -11.97 5.85 -14.15
CA ILE A 50 -12.37 6.52 -12.91
C ILE A 50 -11.25 7.40 -12.34
N THR A 51 -11.63 8.53 -11.76
CA THR A 51 -10.71 9.42 -11.04
C THR A 51 -10.56 9.03 -9.57
N PRO A 52 -9.49 9.49 -8.87
CA PRO A 52 -9.33 9.25 -7.44
C PRO A 52 -10.53 9.71 -6.60
N GLU A 53 -11.09 10.88 -6.93
CA GLU A 53 -12.24 11.47 -6.25
C GLU A 53 -13.51 10.63 -6.42
N GLU A 54 -13.73 10.08 -7.61
CA GLU A 54 -14.85 9.18 -7.89
C GLU A 54 -14.69 7.84 -7.18
N LEU A 55 -13.48 7.30 -7.11
CA LEU A 55 -13.18 6.11 -6.33
C LEU A 55 -13.46 6.33 -4.83
N GLN A 56 -13.07 7.49 -4.29
CA GLN A 56 -13.37 7.87 -2.91
C GLN A 56 -14.89 7.92 -2.68
N LYS A 57 -15.64 8.61 -3.54
CA LYS A 57 -17.11 8.66 -3.44
C LYS A 57 -17.74 7.28 -3.51
N LEU A 58 -17.23 6.40 -4.36
CA LEU A 58 -17.71 5.01 -4.46
C LEU A 58 -17.48 4.22 -3.16
N ILE A 59 -16.31 4.38 -2.53
CA ILE A 59 -15.99 3.77 -1.24
C ILE A 59 -16.91 4.35 -0.15
N THR A 60 -17.10 5.67 -0.12
CA THR A 60 -18.00 6.34 0.82
C THR A 60 -19.44 5.88 0.64
N TYR A 61 -19.91 5.74 -0.60
CA TYR A 61 -21.23 5.21 -0.92
C TYR A 61 -21.43 3.81 -0.33
N THR A 62 -20.50 2.89 -0.60
CA THR A 62 -20.62 1.50 -0.11
C THR A 62 -20.55 1.42 1.40
N ARG A 63 -19.76 2.29 2.05
CA ARG A 63 -19.69 2.44 3.51
C ARG A 63 -21.00 2.97 4.10
N ILE A 64 -21.57 4.03 3.54
CA ILE A 64 -22.80 4.68 4.07
C ILE A 64 -24.04 3.81 3.82
N LYS A 65 -24.20 3.30 2.60
CA LYS A 65 -25.39 2.49 2.23
C LYS A 65 -25.31 1.06 2.72
N GLY A 66 -24.12 0.57 3.10
CA GLY A 66 -23.90 -0.79 3.61
C GLY A 66 -24.11 -1.88 2.55
N ASN A 67 -24.09 -1.53 1.26
CA ASN A 67 -24.23 -2.46 0.14
C ASN A 67 -23.34 -2.05 -1.04
N MET A 68 -23.12 -3.01 -1.95
CA MET A 68 -22.49 -2.71 -3.24
C MET A 68 -23.46 -1.93 -4.14
N PRO A 69 -22.96 -1.15 -5.11
CA PRO A 69 -23.80 -0.23 -5.91
C PRO A 69 -24.84 -0.87 -6.83
N GLY A 70 -24.90 -2.20 -6.90
CA GLY A 70 -25.85 -2.91 -7.76
C GLY A 70 -25.66 -2.52 -9.23
N ASP A 71 -26.75 -2.10 -9.86
CA ASP A 71 -26.77 -1.70 -11.27
C ASP A 71 -26.45 -0.21 -11.50
N LYS A 72 -26.20 0.58 -10.43
CA LYS A 72 -25.84 1.99 -10.56
C LYS A 72 -24.45 2.13 -11.16
N SER A 73 -24.32 2.98 -12.16
CA SER A 73 -23.04 3.41 -12.71
C SER A 73 -22.27 4.31 -11.73
N VAL A 74 -20.95 4.39 -11.93
CA VAL A 74 -20.09 5.30 -11.15
C VAL A 74 -20.56 6.75 -11.24
N GLY A 75 -20.97 7.20 -12.44
CA GLY A 75 -21.49 8.54 -12.63
C GLY A 75 -22.78 8.82 -11.84
N GLU A 76 -23.68 7.85 -11.71
CA GLU A 76 -24.90 8.01 -10.89
C GLU A 76 -24.55 8.13 -9.40
N ILE A 77 -23.59 7.34 -8.92
CA ILE A 77 -23.14 7.36 -7.52
C ILE A 77 -22.43 8.67 -7.22
N VAL A 78 -21.57 9.15 -8.11
CA VAL A 78 -20.77 10.37 -7.92
C VAL A 78 -21.63 11.63 -7.85
N ASN A 79 -22.78 11.61 -8.52
CA ASN A 79 -23.75 12.70 -8.58
C ASN A 79 -24.92 12.54 -7.59
N GLU A 80 -24.99 11.44 -6.83
CA GLU A 80 -26.06 11.21 -5.86
C GLU A 80 -25.85 12.09 -4.63
N GLU A 81 -26.81 12.98 -4.37
CA GLU A 81 -26.80 13.88 -3.22
C GLU A 81 -26.86 13.08 -1.90
N GLY A 82 -26.03 13.46 -0.93
CA GLY A 82 -25.94 12.80 0.39
C GLY A 82 -24.84 11.75 0.53
N ILE A 83 -23.97 11.58 -0.47
CA ILE A 83 -22.69 10.86 -0.33
C ILE A 83 -21.60 11.89 -0.05
N THR A 84 -21.56 12.37 1.19
CA THR A 84 -20.50 13.24 1.71
C THR A 84 -19.90 12.55 2.92
N ASP A 85 -18.58 12.47 2.97
CA ASP A 85 -17.88 11.95 4.14
C ASP A 85 -17.97 13.02 5.24
N GLU A 86 -18.98 12.94 6.11
CA GLU A 86 -19.16 13.87 7.24
C GLU A 86 -18.15 13.63 8.38
N THR A 87 -17.05 12.90 8.15
CA THR A 87 -15.99 12.71 9.13
C THR A 87 -14.85 13.71 8.94
N GLU A 88 -15.16 15.00 9.09
CA GLU A 88 -14.20 16.00 9.53
C GLU A 88 -14.68 16.54 10.90
N ASP A 89 -14.30 15.85 11.97
CA ASP A 89 -14.37 16.31 13.37
C ASP A 89 -13.08 15.85 14.09
#